data_AF-A0A2R8C4W9-F1
#
_entry.id   AF-A0A2R8C4W9-F1
#
_cell.length_a   1.000
_cell.length_b   1.000
_cell.length_c   1.000
_cell.angle_alpha   90.00
_cell.angle_beta   90.00
_cell.angle_gamma   90.00
#
_symmetry.space_group_name_H-M   'P 1'
#
loop_
_entity.id
_entity.type
_entity.pdbx_description
1 polymer ?
#
loop_
_entity_poly.entity_id
_entity_poly.type
_entity_poly.pdbx_seq_one_letter_code
_entity_poly.pdbx_strand_id
1 'polypeptide(L)'
;MTQFRITLSALALIGLGACASAVPDLGALNEPEVTRFNAEAPPGAAPNTCWGKDVTPAIIETVTNQVMLQPAEVLADGTVQQPAIFKTETQQQIVRPRQETWFQTPCAHEMTPEFVSSVQRALAARYLYRGPINGEMDARTRAAVRRYQKPEGLDSGILSLAAARKMGLVAVQLDGVEADLEPDKVQQEDI
;
A
#
# COMPACT_ATOMS: atom_id res chain seq x y z
N MET A 1 -79.77 -9.45 -27.79
CA MET A 1 -78.62 -8.91 -28.55
C MET A 1 -77.76 -8.10 -27.57
N THR A 2 -76.43 -8.29 -27.64
CA THR A 2 -75.34 -7.47 -27.03
C THR A 2 -75.28 -7.39 -25.48
N GLN A 3 -74.50 -8.25 -24.77
CA GLN A 3 -73.03 -8.22 -24.46
C GLN A 3 -72.71 -7.09 -23.43
N PHE A 4 -71.89 -7.19 -22.35
CA PHE A 4 -70.87 -8.14 -21.91
C PHE A 4 -70.49 -7.85 -20.42
N ARG A 5 -70.46 -8.92 -19.62
CA ARG A 5 -69.50 -9.29 -18.54
C ARG A 5 -69.08 -8.31 -17.42
N ILE A 6 -69.50 -8.72 -16.22
CA ILE A 6 -68.91 -8.46 -14.90
C ILE A 6 -67.53 -9.14 -14.81
N THR A 7 -66.50 -8.40 -14.38
CA THR A 7 -65.28 -8.99 -13.80
C THR A 7 -64.84 -8.19 -12.56
N LEU A 8 -64.81 -8.91 -11.44
CA LEU A 8 -64.24 -8.56 -10.13
C LEU A 8 -62.70 -8.67 -10.17
N SER A 9 -62.05 -8.09 -9.14
CA SER A 9 -60.66 -8.32 -8.68
C SER A 9 -59.57 -7.40 -9.28
N ALA A 10 -58.52 -7.00 -8.56
CA ALA A 10 -58.25 -6.87 -7.14
C ALA A 10 -56.95 -6.05 -7.04
N LEU A 11 -56.88 -5.24 -5.99
CA LEU A 11 -55.74 -4.54 -5.43
C LEU A 11 -54.39 -5.29 -5.56
N ALA A 12 -53.35 -4.64 -6.11
CA ALA A 12 -51.95 -4.93 -5.79
C ALA A 12 -51.06 -3.70 -6.09
N LEU A 13 -50.73 -2.96 -5.04
CA LEU A 13 -49.63 -1.98 -5.00
C LEU A 13 -48.30 -2.70 -5.22
N ILE A 14 -47.47 -2.24 -6.16
CA ILE A 14 -46.01 -2.36 -6.05
C ILE A 14 -45.39 -1.05 -6.57
N GLY A 15 -44.90 -0.23 -5.65
CA GLY A 15 -44.09 0.94 -5.95
C GLY A 15 -42.67 0.51 -6.32
N LEU A 16 -42.21 0.91 -7.50
CA LEU A 16 -40.80 0.82 -7.89
C LEU A 16 -40.09 2.09 -7.45
N GLY A 17 -39.75 2.12 -6.15
CA GLY A 17 -38.65 2.94 -5.67
C GLY A 17 -37.34 2.18 -5.84
N ALA A 18 -36.47 2.65 -6.71
CA ALA A 18 -35.05 2.31 -6.67
C ALA A 18 -34.26 3.56 -7.01
N CYS A 19 -34.01 4.38 -5.99
CA CYS A 19 -32.96 5.37 -6.01
C CYS A 19 -31.64 4.63 -6.22
N ALA A 20 -31.01 4.82 -7.37
CA ALA A 20 -29.59 4.56 -7.52
C ALA A 20 -28.85 5.66 -6.75
N SER A 21 -28.75 5.53 -5.43
CA SER A 21 -27.73 6.25 -4.68
C SER A 21 -26.39 5.66 -5.08
N ALA A 22 -25.71 6.35 -6.01
CA ALA A 22 -24.27 6.25 -6.15
C ALA A 22 -23.67 6.61 -4.78
N VAL A 23 -23.41 5.60 -3.96
CA VAL A 23 -22.68 5.79 -2.70
C VAL A 23 -21.29 6.27 -3.13
N PRO A 24 -20.86 7.48 -2.76
CA PRO A 24 -19.51 7.91 -3.05
C PRO A 24 -18.54 6.91 -2.40
N ASP A 25 -17.60 6.38 -3.17
CA ASP A 25 -16.55 5.50 -2.67
C ASP A 25 -15.60 6.32 -1.80
N LEU A 26 -15.95 6.49 -0.53
CA LEU A 26 -15.14 7.14 0.49
C LEU A 26 -13.79 6.42 0.70
N GLY A 27 -13.61 5.22 0.14
CA GLY A 27 -12.32 4.54 0.07
C GLY A 27 -11.33 5.30 -0.83
N ALA A 28 -11.80 5.93 -1.89
CA ALA A 28 -10.96 6.72 -2.81
C ALA A 28 -10.41 8.00 -2.17
N LEU A 29 -11.09 8.55 -1.14
CA LEU A 29 -10.61 9.72 -0.39
C LEU A 29 -9.48 9.40 0.61
N ASN A 30 -9.23 8.11 0.87
CA ASN A 30 -8.17 7.64 1.76
C ASN A 30 -6.89 7.21 1.00
N GLU A 31 -6.88 7.31 -0.33
CA GLU A 31 -5.64 7.12 -1.08
C GLU A 31 -4.84 8.43 -0.99
N PRO A 32 -3.65 8.43 -0.37
CA PRO A 32 -2.78 9.60 -0.49
C PRO A 32 -2.50 9.82 -1.98
N GLU A 33 -2.87 11.00 -2.49
CA GLU A 33 -2.69 11.44 -3.88
C GLU A 33 -1.23 11.30 -4.38
N VAL A 34 -0.30 11.08 -3.45
CA VAL A 34 1.14 10.89 -3.61
C VAL A 34 1.53 9.62 -4.41
N THR A 35 0.64 8.66 -4.64
CA THR A 35 0.99 7.45 -5.43
C THR A 35 1.00 7.67 -6.95
N ARG A 36 0.70 8.89 -7.45
CA ARG A 36 0.81 9.24 -8.88
C ARG A 36 2.15 9.86 -9.23
N PHE A 37 3.24 9.16 -8.99
CA PHE A 37 4.51 9.49 -9.64
C PHE A 37 4.96 8.26 -10.42
N ASN A 38 4.96 8.36 -11.75
CA ASN A 38 5.79 7.53 -12.61
C ASN A 38 7.23 7.87 -12.23
N ALA A 39 7.74 7.23 -11.19
CA ALA A 39 8.99 7.62 -10.59
C ALA A 39 10.14 7.02 -11.39
N GLU A 40 11.03 7.90 -11.88
CA GLU A 40 12.37 7.62 -12.34
C GLU A 40 12.99 6.48 -11.51
N ALA A 41 13.54 5.44 -12.13
CA ALA A 41 14.15 4.33 -11.40
C ALA A 41 15.19 4.84 -10.37
N PRO A 42 15.42 4.13 -9.25
CA PRO A 42 16.42 4.56 -8.28
C PRO A 42 17.81 4.67 -8.93
N PRO A 43 18.70 5.55 -8.43
CA PRO A 43 20.05 5.66 -8.95
C PRO A 43 20.77 4.31 -8.97
N GLY A 44 21.32 3.93 -10.13
CA GLY A 44 22.01 2.65 -10.32
C GLY A 44 21.10 1.46 -10.62
N ALA A 45 19.82 1.67 -10.93
CA ALA A 45 18.93 0.61 -11.38
C ALA A 45 19.45 -0.09 -12.65
N ALA A 46 19.35 -1.43 -12.67
CA ALA A 46 19.71 -2.22 -13.84
C ALA A 46 18.83 -1.88 -15.05
N PRO A 47 19.37 -1.96 -16.28
CA PRO A 47 18.60 -1.71 -17.49
C PRO A 47 17.39 -2.66 -17.58
N ASN A 48 16.31 -2.20 -18.20
CA ASN A 48 15.07 -2.96 -18.38
C ASN A 48 14.35 -3.37 -17.08
N THR A 49 14.62 -2.70 -15.96
CA THR A 49 13.86 -2.88 -14.72
C THR A 49 12.86 -1.74 -14.52
N CYS A 50 11.65 -2.07 -14.07
CA CYS A 50 10.61 -1.10 -13.76
C CYS A 50 10.44 -0.96 -12.25
N TRP A 51 10.24 0.27 -11.80
CA TRP A 51 10.25 0.62 -10.37
C TRP A 51 9.01 1.39 -9.96
N GLY A 52 8.50 1.05 -8.77
CA GLY A 52 7.54 1.84 -8.03
C GLY A 52 8.22 2.54 -6.86
N LYS A 53 7.61 3.63 -6.41
CA LYS A 53 8.02 4.35 -5.21
C LYS A 53 6.86 4.47 -4.24
N ASP A 54 7.09 4.09 -3.00
CA ASP A 54 6.20 4.39 -1.88
C ASP A 54 6.81 5.49 -1.02
N VAL A 55 5.97 6.43 -0.59
CA VAL A 55 6.40 7.62 0.14
C VAL A 55 5.64 7.69 1.43
N THR A 56 6.33 7.43 2.53
CA THR A 56 5.80 7.68 3.87
C THR A 56 6.08 9.14 4.26
N PRO A 57 5.05 9.96 4.50
CA PRO A 57 5.23 11.36 4.85
C PRO A 57 5.86 11.53 6.24
N ALA A 58 6.54 12.66 6.42
CA ALA A 58 7.04 13.05 7.74
C ALA A 58 5.89 13.39 8.68
N ILE A 59 6.06 13.08 9.97
CA ILE A 59 5.22 13.61 11.05
C ILE A 59 6.01 14.69 11.77
N ILE A 60 5.44 15.88 11.78
CA ILE A 60 5.96 17.06 12.49
C ILE A 60 5.01 17.35 13.65
N GLU A 61 5.56 17.48 14.85
CA GLU A 61 4.81 17.82 16.05
C GLU A 61 5.34 19.12 16.66
N THR A 62 4.44 19.87 17.27
CA THR A 62 4.79 21.03 18.09
C THR A 62 5.09 20.54 19.51
N VAL A 63 6.35 20.55 19.90
CA VAL A 63 6.80 20.09 21.21
C VAL A 63 7.03 21.30 22.11
N THR A 64 6.38 21.32 23.28
CA THR A 64 6.58 22.33 24.32
C THR A 64 7.43 21.73 25.44
N ASN A 65 8.59 22.33 25.68
CA ASN A 65 9.53 21.93 26.74
C ASN A 65 9.63 23.03 27.80
N GLN A 66 9.73 22.64 29.07
CA GLN A 66 10.14 23.54 30.14
C GLN A 66 11.64 23.37 30.39
N VAL A 67 12.41 24.35 29.94
CA VAL A 67 13.86 24.39 30.11
C VAL A 67 14.18 25.11 31.41
N MET A 68 14.81 24.41 32.36
CA MET A 68 15.32 25.04 33.59
C MET A 68 16.50 25.94 33.24
N LEU A 69 16.35 27.24 33.47
CA LEU A 69 17.41 28.21 33.27
C LEU A 69 18.33 28.30 34.49
N GLN A 70 17.75 28.16 35.68
CA GLN A 70 18.47 28.23 36.95
C GLN A 70 17.86 27.23 37.94
N PRO A 71 18.68 26.41 38.63
CA PRO A 71 18.19 25.51 39.67
C PRO A 71 17.77 26.30 40.92
N ALA A 72 17.02 25.65 41.82
CA ALA A 72 16.66 26.23 43.09
C ALA A 72 17.88 26.29 44.05
N GLU A 73 17.98 27.35 44.84
CA GLU A 73 18.95 27.46 45.92
C GLU A 73 18.30 27.02 47.24
N VAL A 74 18.91 26.03 47.90
CA VAL A 74 18.37 25.38 49.11
C VAL A 74 19.46 25.35 50.18
N LEU A 75 19.11 25.73 51.41
CA LEU A 75 20.00 25.71 52.57
C LEU A 75 20.20 24.27 53.09
N ALA A 76 21.22 24.07 53.93
CA ALA A 76 21.55 22.77 54.51
C ALA A 76 20.45 22.17 55.41
N ASP A 77 19.55 23.02 55.93
CA ASP A 77 18.38 22.63 56.72
C ASP A 77 17.15 22.25 55.87
N GLY A 78 17.26 22.34 54.54
CA GLY A 78 16.19 22.04 53.59
C GLY A 78 15.30 23.24 53.22
N THR A 79 15.56 24.43 53.76
CA THR A 79 14.79 25.64 53.44
C THR A 79 15.14 26.15 52.04
N VAL A 80 14.14 26.39 51.18
CA VAL A 80 14.32 26.95 49.83
C VAL A 80 14.54 28.46 49.93
N GLN A 81 15.73 28.94 49.56
CA GLN A 81 16.07 30.36 49.54
C GLN A 81 15.63 31.02 48.23
N GLN A 82 15.82 30.35 47.09
CA GLN A 82 15.35 30.81 45.79
C GLN A 82 14.75 29.64 44.99
N PRO A 83 13.55 29.78 44.40
CA PRO A 83 12.98 28.75 43.55
C PRO A 83 13.71 28.66 42.20
N ALA A 84 13.61 27.51 41.53
CA ALA A 84 14.14 27.32 40.19
C ALA A 84 13.40 28.22 39.16
N ILE A 85 14.15 28.72 38.18
CA ILE A 85 13.63 29.54 37.08
C ILE A 85 13.53 28.68 35.82
N PHE A 86 12.34 28.65 35.20
CA PHE A 86 12.08 27.88 33.98
C PHE A 86 11.65 28.79 32.83
N LYS A 87 11.98 28.37 31.61
CA LYS A 87 11.50 28.96 30.36
C LYS A 87 10.69 27.93 29.59
N THR A 88 9.54 28.35 29.10
CA THR A 88 8.75 27.52 28.19
C THR A 88 9.24 27.76 26.76
N GLU A 89 9.72 26.71 26.10
CA GLU A 89 10.14 26.74 24.71
C GLU A 89 9.23 25.86 23.87
N THR A 90 8.79 26.37 22.73
CA THR A 90 7.94 25.63 21.78
C THR A 90 8.67 25.52 20.46
N GLN A 91 8.85 24.31 19.97
CA GLN A 91 9.58 24.03 18.73
C GLN A 91 8.85 23.02 17.86
N GLN A 92 9.00 23.16 16.54
CA GLN A 92 8.55 22.15 15.59
C GLN A 92 9.62 21.06 15.50
N GLN A 93 9.24 19.83 15.83
CA GLN A 93 10.14 18.69 15.80
C GLN A 93 9.63 17.65 14.80
N ILE A 94 10.53 17.18 13.93
CA ILE A 94 10.24 16.04 13.05
C ILE A 94 10.32 14.78 13.93
N VAL A 95 9.18 14.26 14.35
CA VAL A 95 9.08 13.05 15.20
C VAL A 95 9.25 11.79 14.35
N ARG A 96 8.82 11.84 13.10
CA ARG A 96 9.09 10.78 12.12
C ARG A 96 9.54 11.39 10.81
N PRO A 97 10.73 11.04 10.30
CA PRO A 97 11.20 11.57 9.03
C PRO A 97 10.37 10.98 7.87
N ARG A 98 10.37 11.71 6.75
CA ARG A 98 9.89 11.19 5.47
C ARG A 98 10.78 10.01 5.06
N GLN A 99 10.17 8.96 4.52
CA GLN A 99 10.88 7.81 3.98
C GLN A 99 10.40 7.51 2.56
N GLU A 100 11.34 7.22 1.67
CA GLU A 100 11.07 6.80 0.30
C GLU A 100 11.54 5.37 0.12
N THR A 101 10.62 4.48 -0.25
CA THR A 101 10.90 3.06 -0.46
C THR A 101 10.74 2.76 -1.95
N TRP A 102 11.85 2.37 -2.58
CA TRP A 102 11.87 1.92 -3.98
C TRP A 102 11.72 0.41 -4.04
N PHE A 103 10.89 -0.07 -4.97
CA PHE A 103 10.68 -1.50 -5.20
C PHE A 103 10.44 -1.78 -6.67
N GLN A 104 10.83 -2.96 -7.14
CA GLN A 104 10.55 -3.37 -8.52
C GLN A 104 9.06 -3.66 -8.70
N THR A 105 8.54 -3.35 -9.87
CA THR A 105 7.16 -3.62 -10.32
C THR A 105 7.23 -4.29 -11.69
N PRO A 106 6.24 -5.13 -12.07
CA PRO A 106 6.06 -5.50 -13.47
C PRO A 106 6.04 -4.25 -14.36
N CYS A 107 6.65 -4.37 -15.53
CA CYS A 107 6.73 -3.25 -16.46
C CYS A 107 5.35 -2.95 -17.09
N ALA A 108 5.16 -1.72 -17.57
CA ALA A 108 3.87 -1.28 -18.12
C ALA A 108 3.38 -2.16 -19.29
N HIS A 109 4.30 -2.71 -20.10
CA HIS A 109 3.96 -3.60 -21.21
C HIS A 109 3.55 -5.02 -20.77
N GLU A 110 3.95 -5.43 -19.55
CA GLU A 110 3.54 -6.72 -18.96
C GLU A 110 2.19 -6.60 -18.22
N MET A 111 1.81 -5.37 -17.85
CA MET A 111 0.56 -5.05 -17.15
C MET A 111 -0.65 -5.04 -18.11
N THR A 112 -0.83 -6.13 -18.86
CA THR A 112 -1.94 -6.30 -19.81
C THR A 112 -3.27 -6.57 -19.07
N PRO A 113 -4.43 -6.39 -19.73
CA PRO A 113 -5.72 -6.72 -19.12
C PRO A 113 -5.83 -8.16 -18.62
N GLU A 114 -5.21 -9.11 -19.31
CA GLU A 114 -5.17 -10.52 -18.93
C GLU A 114 -4.31 -10.75 -17.67
N PHE A 115 -3.17 -10.07 -17.59
CA PHE A 115 -2.31 -10.09 -16.41
C PHE A 115 -3.03 -9.48 -15.20
N VAL A 116 -3.64 -8.30 -15.36
CA VAL A 116 -4.40 -7.64 -14.30
C VAL A 116 -5.62 -8.46 -13.89
N SER A 117 -6.29 -9.13 -14.83
CA SER A 117 -7.37 -10.07 -14.50
C SER A 117 -6.87 -11.23 -13.62
N SER A 118 -5.64 -11.71 -13.85
CA SER A 118 -5.00 -12.72 -13.01
C SER A 118 -4.66 -12.19 -11.62
N VAL A 119 -4.20 -10.93 -11.53
CA VAL A 119 -4.03 -10.22 -10.24
C VAL A 119 -5.35 -10.14 -9.49
N GLN A 120 -6.43 -9.68 -10.14
CA GLN A 120 -7.75 -9.57 -9.53
C GLN A 120 -8.28 -10.93 -9.03
N ARG A 121 -8.10 -12.01 -9.82
CA ARG A 121 -8.42 -13.39 -9.39
C ARG A 121 -7.59 -13.83 -8.18
N ALA A 122 -6.28 -13.60 -8.19
CA ALA A 122 -5.39 -13.97 -7.10
C ALA A 122 -5.74 -13.25 -5.79
N LEU A 123 -6.12 -11.96 -5.88
CA LEU A 123 -6.59 -11.17 -4.74
C LEU A 123 -7.98 -11.61 -4.26
N ALA A 124 -8.88 -11.98 -5.18
CA ALA A 124 -10.22 -12.48 -4.85
C ALA A 124 -10.15 -13.83 -4.12
N ALA A 125 -9.28 -14.74 -4.56
CA ALA A 125 -9.05 -16.03 -3.90
C ALA A 125 -8.53 -15.88 -2.46
N ARG A 126 -7.91 -14.73 -2.15
CA ARG A 126 -7.44 -14.37 -0.80
C ARG A 126 -8.44 -13.51 -0.02
N TYR A 127 -9.66 -13.34 -0.55
CA TYR A 127 -10.73 -12.51 0.02
C TYR A 127 -10.39 -11.02 0.15
N LEU A 128 -9.38 -10.53 -0.60
CA LEU A 128 -8.94 -9.13 -0.58
C LEU A 128 -9.62 -8.27 -1.66
N TYR A 129 -10.20 -8.91 -2.68
CA TYR A 129 -10.90 -8.26 -3.79
C TYR A 129 -12.30 -8.86 -3.98
N ARG A 130 -13.32 -8.00 -4.12
CA ARG A 130 -14.73 -8.38 -4.32
C ARG A 130 -15.35 -7.70 -5.55
N GLY A 131 -14.52 -7.07 -6.38
CA GLY A 131 -14.97 -6.38 -7.59
C GLY A 131 -15.10 -7.31 -8.80
N PRO A 132 -15.56 -6.77 -9.94
CA PRO A 132 -15.56 -7.50 -11.20
C PRO A 132 -14.12 -7.75 -11.68
N ILE A 133 -13.87 -8.89 -12.31
CA ILE A 133 -12.58 -9.17 -12.95
C ILE A 133 -12.62 -8.57 -14.36
N ASN A 134 -12.28 -7.28 -14.47
CA ASN A 134 -12.34 -6.50 -15.71
C ASN A 134 -10.96 -6.27 -16.35
N GLY A 135 -9.87 -6.70 -15.70
CA GLY A 135 -8.52 -6.48 -16.21
C GLY A 135 -8.03 -5.03 -16.08
N GLU A 136 -8.73 -4.17 -15.34
CA GLU A 136 -8.33 -2.79 -15.13
C GLU A 136 -7.66 -2.62 -13.77
N MET A 137 -6.50 -1.96 -13.74
CA MET A 137 -5.80 -1.61 -12.50
C MET A 137 -6.47 -0.37 -11.87
N ASP A 138 -7.76 -0.47 -11.56
CA ASP A 138 -8.60 0.58 -11.00
C ASP A 138 -8.34 0.84 -9.51
N ALA A 139 -9.03 1.83 -8.93
CA ALA A 139 -8.87 2.17 -7.51
C ALA A 139 -9.19 0.98 -6.58
N ARG A 140 -10.19 0.17 -6.92
CA ARG A 140 -10.55 -1.01 -6.14
C ARG A 140 -9.45 -2.07 -6.18
N THR A 141 -8.86 -2.29 -7.35
CA THR A 141 -7.77 -3.25 -7.56
C THR A 141 -6.52 -2.78 -6.83
N ARG A 142 -6.14 -1.49 -6.95
CA ARG A 142 -5.02 -0.90 -6.21
C ARG A 142 -5.21 -0.95 -4.69
N ALA A 143 -6.42 -0.69 -4.20
CA ALA A 143 -6.74 -0.84 -2.78
C ALA A 143 -6.57 -2.29 -2.29
N ALA A 144 -6.94 -3.28 -3.11
CA ALA A 144 -6.74 -4.69 -2.79
C ALA A 144 -5.27 -5.10 -2.84
N VAL A 145 -4.50 -4.59 -3.82
CA VAL A 145 -3.03 -4.75 -3.88
C VAL A 145 -2.39 -4.18 -2.61
N ARG A 146 -2.76 -2.95 -2.21
CA ARG A 146 -2.26 -2.35 -0.97
C ARG A 146 -2.55 -3.18 0.26
N ARG A 147 -3.77 -3.72 0.40
CA ARG A 147 -4.13 -4.61 1.52
C ARG A 147 -3.31 -5.90 1.52
N TYR A 148 -2.97 -6.43 0.35
CA TYR A 148 -2.11 -7.60 0.22
C TYR A 148 -0.66 -7.32 0.63
N GLN A 149 -0.13 -6.14 0.27
CA GLN A 149 1.27 -5.77 0.48
C GLN A 149 1.56 -5.19 1.87
N LYS A 150 0.56 -4.56 2.50
CA LYS A 150 0.74 -3.88 3.79
C LYS A 150 1.28 -4.80 4.91
N PRO A 151 0.79 -6.06 5.08
CA PRO A 151 1.37 -6.98 6.06
C PRO A 151 2.84 -7.35 5.79
N GLU A 152 3.29 -7.22 4.53
CA GLU A 152 4.67 -7.48 4.10
C GLU A 152 5.56 -6.23 4.21
N GLY A 153 5.05 -5.15 4.82
CA GLY A 153 5.79 -3.91 5.06
C GLY A 153 5.75 -2.90 3.92
N LEU A 154 4.90 -3.09 2.90
CA LEU A 154 4.77 -2.15 1.78
C LEU A 154 3.34 -1.59 1.69
N ASP A 155 3.16 -0.30 1.95
CA ASP A 155 1.83 0.34 2.00
C ASP A 155 1.42 0.99 0.68
N SER A 156 1.70 0.33 -0.45
CA SER A 156 1.48 0.87 -1.80
C SER A 156 0.39 0.13 -2.58
N GLY A 157 -0.35 0.86 -3.43
CA GLY A 157 -1.27 0.31 -4.42
C GLY A 157 -0.61 -0.12 -5.73
N ILE A 158 0.68 0.17 -5.92
CA ILE A 158 1.47 -0.33 -7.06
C ILE A 158 1.86 -1.77 -6.78
N LEU A 159 1.66 -2.66 -7.75
CA LEU A 159 1.99 -4.07 -7.61
C LEU A 159 3.51 -4.29 -7.62
N SER A 160 4.08 -4.69 -6.50
CA SER A 160 5.49 -5.08 -6.45
C SER A 160 5.73 -6.41 -7.17
N LEU A 161 6.91 -6.55 -7.77
CA LEU A 161 7.37 -7.80 -8.39
C LEU A 161 7.43 -8.94 -7.36
N ALA A 162 7.80 -8.62 -6.12
CA ALA A 162 7.79 -9.56 -5.00
C ALA A 162 6.37 -10.09 -4.71
N ALA A 163 5.36 -9.21 -4.66
CA ALA A 163 3.97 -9.60 -4.49
C ALA A 163 3.46 -10.43 -5.68
N ALA A 164 3.80 -10.04 -6.91
CA ALA A 164 3.43 -10.77 -8.12
C ALA A 164 4.02 -12.20 -8.13
N ARG A 165 5.29 -12.35 -7.74
CA ARG A 165 5.94 -13.66 -7.55
C ARG A 165 5.29 -14.48 -6.45
N LYS A 166 4.99 -13.88 -5.29
CA LYS A 166 4.30 -14.54 -4.17
C LYS A 166 2.87 -14.99 -4.55
N MET A 167 2.23 -14.30 -5.50
CA MET A 167 0.96 -14.71 -6.08
C MET A 167 1.08 -15.76 -7.18
N GLY A 168 2.28 -16.12 -7.62
CA GLY A 168 2.53 -17.05 -8.72
C GLY A 168 2.27 -16.48 -10.11
N LEU A 169 2.26 -15.15 -10.25
CA LEU A 169 1.95 -14.45 -11.51
C LEU A 169 3.20 -14.12 -12.34
N VAL A 170 4.36 -14.13 -11.69
CA VAL A 170 5.65 -13.85 -12.33
C VAL A 170 6.62 -14.95 -11.91
N ALA A 171 7.38 -15.45 -12.87
CA ALA A 171 8.40 -16.48 -12.62
C ALA A 171 9.50 -15.97 -11.68
N VAL A 172 10.00 -16.87 -10.85
CA VAL A 172 11.20 -16.66 -10.03
C VAL A 172 12.33 -17.44 -10.70
N GLN A 173 13.43 -16.76 -11.01
CA GLN A 173 14.66 -17.43 -11.43
C GLN A 173 15.19 -18.22 -10.23
N LEU A 174 15.31 -19.54 -10.36
CA LEU A 174 15.98 -20.37 -9.35
C LEU A 174 17.47 -20.36 -9.67
N ASP A 175 18.19 -19.37 -9.15
CA ASP A 175 19.64 -19.35 -9.24
C ASP A 175 20.19 -20.39 -8.25
N GLY A 176 20.43 -21.62 -8.72
CA GLY A 176 21.11 -22.65 -7.91
C GLY A 176 20.70 -24.11 -8.09
N VAL A 177 20.69 -24.64 -9.32
CA VAL A 177 20.77 -26.11 -9.55
C VAL A 177 22.02 -26.49 -10.39
N GLU A 178 22.86 -25.52 -10.77
CA GLU A 178 23.99 -25.76 -11.70
C GLU A 178 25.35 -25.39 -11.10
N ALA A 179 25.49 -25.45 -9.78
CA ALA A 179 26.74 -25.22 -9.06
C ALA A 179 27.30 -26.47 -8.33
N ASP A 180 26.69 -27.66 -8.52
CA ASP A 180 27.14 -28.91 -7.87
C ASP A 180 27.57 -30.00 -8.87
N LEU A 181 27.68 -29.69 -10.18
CA LEU A 181 28.39 -30.53 -11.14
C LEU A 181 29.68 -29.82 -11.54
N GLU A 182 30.62 -29.79 -10.61
CA GLU A 182 32.03 -29.59 -10.93
C GLU A 182 32.43 -30.73 -11.89
N PRO A 183 32.85 -30.45 -13.14
CA PRO A 183 33.38 -31.49 -14.01
C PRO A 183 34.65 -32.02 -13.36
N ASP A 184 34.60 -33.28 -12.96
CA ASP A 184 35.73 -34.06 -12.47
C ASP A 184 36.95 -33.78 -13.34
N LYS A 185 38.05 -33.40 -12.69
CA LYS A 185 39.31 -33.09 -13.35
C LYS A 185 39.75 -34.36 -14.08
N VAL A 186 39.73 -34.32 -15.41
CA VAL A 186 40.52 -35.27 -16.20
C VAL A 186 41.98 -34.99 -15.89
N GLN A 187 42.51 -35.72 -14.92
CA GLN A 187 43.93 -35.79 -14.65
C GLN A 187 44.60 -36.41 -15.87
N GLN A 188 45.48 -35.61 -16.44
CA GLN A 188 46.59 -36.03 -17.25
C GLN A 188 47.43 -37.04 -16.44
N GLU A 189 47.29 -38.34 -16.73
CA GLU A 189 48.27 -39.36 -16.37
C GLU A 189 48.50 -40.29 -17.59
N ASP A 190 49.75 -40.25 -18.06
CA ASP A 190 50.54 -41.35 -18.63
C ASP A 190 50.04 -42.14 -19.86
N ILE A 191 50.63 -41.82 -21.02
CA ILE A 191 51.45 -42.68 -21.93
C ILE A 191 51.51 -42.06 -23.34
#